data_AF-A0A1G6M5G4-F1
#
_entry.id   AF-A0A1G6M5G4-F1
#
_cell.length_a   1.000
_cell.length_b   1.000
_cell.length_c   1.000
_cell.angle_alpha   90.00
_cell.angle_beta   90.00
_cell.angle_gamma   90.00
#
_symmetry.space_group_name_H-M   'P 1'
#
loop_
_entity.id
_entity.type
_entity.pdbx_description
1 polymer ?
#
loop_
_entity_poly.entity_id
_entity_poly.type
_entity_poly.pdbx_seq_one_letter_code
_entity_poly.pdbx_strand_id
1 'polypeptide(L)'
;MTTSQERTRFAIDDLARLTQSALAEVVRAAATGDRAAAHRVLDGAAERRGAVLRARMAVQEECRDQWGTRQLPRLAGEMDLVAELGRLEAQVDRLARQLSAGPVGAPGLRPAS
;
A
#
# COMPACT_ATOMS: atom_id res chain seq x y z
N MET A 1 -24.51 -1.49 -15.60
CA MET A 1 -23.37 -2.42 -15.60
C MET A 1 -22.11 -1.60 -15.75
N THR A 2 -21.16 -1.66 -14.82
CA THR A 2 -19.86 -1.00 -14.96
C THR A 2 -18.97 -1.79 -15.92
N THR A 3 -18.27 -1.12 -16.82
CA THR A 3 -17.34 -1.73 -17.78
C THR A 3 -16.10 -2.30 -17.09
N SER A 4 -15.37 -3.21 -17.75
CA SER A 4 -14.09 -3.73 -17.22
C SER A 4 -13.11 -2.59 -16.91
N GLN A 5 -13.03 -1.59 -17.80
CA GLN A 5 -12.24 -0.37 -17.65
C GLN A 5 -12.58 0.43 -16.38
N GLU A 6 -13.87 0.64 -16.11
CA GLU A 6 -14.32 1.38 -14.92
C GLU A 6 -13.96 0.64 -13.63
N ARG A 7 -14.05 -0.70 -13.62
CA ARG A 7 -13.66 -1.51 -12.47
C ARG A 7 -12.15 -1.42 -12.20
N THR A 8 -11.33 -1.51 -13.25
CA THR A 8 -9.87 -1.35 -13.15
C THR A 8 -9.49 0.01 -12.59
N ARG A 9 -10.04 1.08 -13.18
CA ARG A 9 -9.80 2.44 -12.72
C ARG A 9 -10.20 2.61 -11.25
N PHE A 10 -11.40 2.18 -10.88
CA PHE A 10 -11.88 2.27 -9.50
C PHE A 10 -10.95 1.54 -8.52
N ALA A 11 -10.48 0.34 -8.87
CA ALA A 11 -9.59 -0.43 -8.01
C ALA A 11 -8.20 0.22 -7.84
N ILE A 12 -7.66 0.83 -8.90
CA ILE A 12 -6.39 1.58 -8.84
C ILE A 12 -6.56 2.86 -8.02
N ASP A 13 -7.64 3.61 -8.25
CA ASP A 13 -7.93 4.85 -7.51
C ASP A 13 -8.14 4.57 -6.01
N ASP A 14 -8.84 3.50 -5.64
CA ASP A 14 -9.01 3.07 -4.25
C ASP A 14 -7.67 2.68 -3.60
N LEU A 15 -6.84 1.90 -4.30
CA LEU A 15 -5.49 1.56 -3.83
C LEU A 15 -4.66 2.81 -3.59
N ALA A 16 -4.59 3.73 -4.57
CA ALA A 16 -3.82 4.96 -4.44
C ALA A 16 -4.27 5.83 -3.26
N ARG A 17 -5.60 5.95 -3.05
CA ARG A 17 -6.18 6.68 -1.91
C ARG A 17 -5.77 6.06 -0.57
N LEU A 18 -5.87 4.74 -0.45
CA LEU A 18 -5.50 4.02 0.76
C LEU A 18 -4.00 4.16 1.06
N THR A 19 -3.15 4.03 0.04
CA THR A 19 -1.69 4.20 0.16
C THR A 19 -1.31 5.61 0.57
N GLN A 20 -1.91 6.62 -0.06
CA GLN A 20 -1.68 8.02 0.29
C GLN A 20 -2.06 8.31 1.75
N SER A 21 -3.23 7.83 2.20
CA SER A 21 -3.69 8.01 3.57
C SER A 21 -2.75 7.37 4.59
N ALA A 22 -2.31 6.13 4.32
CA ALA A 22 -1.43 5.41 5.22
C ALA A 22 -0.03 6.03 5.27
N LEU A 23 0.51 6.45 4.13
CA LEU A 23 1.79 7.15 4.07
C LEU A 23 1.74 8.46 4.86
N ALA A 24 0.69 9.26 4.69
CA ALA A 24 0.53 10.50 5.43
C ALA A 24 0.48 10.25 6.95
N GLU A 25 -0.21 9.20 7.39
CA GLU A 25 -0.26 8.85 8.81
C GLU A 25 1.08 8.35 9.37
N VAL A 26 1.84 7.56 8.60
CA VAL A 26 3.21 7.14 8.98
C VAL A 26 4.16 8.32 9.09
N VAL A 27 4.14 9.23 8.11
CA VAL A 27 4.99 10.43 8.12
C VAL A 27 4.66 11.29 9.35
N ARG A 28 3.37 11.48 9.64
CA ARG A 28 2.93 12.17 10.86
C ARG A 28 3.42 11.46 12.13
N ALA A 29 3.25 10.14 12.21
CA ALA A 29 3.71 9.34 13.36
C ALA A 29 5.22 9.45 13.57
N ALA A 30 6.01 9.48 12.49
CA ALA A 30 7.45 9.67 12.55
C ALA A 30 7.83 11.06 13.07
N ALA A 31 7.12 12.11 12.61
CA ALA A 31 7.39 13.49 13.00
C ALA A 31 7.07 13.76 14.47
N THR A 32 6.04 13.12 15.02
CA THR A 32 5.58 13.35 16.40
C THR A 32 6.03 12.29 17.41
N GLY A 33 6.58 11.16 16.94
CA GLY A 33 6.83 9.99 17.79
C GLY A 33 5.55 9.27 18.25
N ASP A 34 4.40 9.54 17.62
CA ASP A 34 3.11 8.94 17.98
C ASP A 34 3.05 7.47 17.56
N ARG A 35 3.33 6.58 18.52
CA ARG A 35 3.24 5.12 18.32
C ARG A 35 1.83 4.63 18.07
N ALA A 36 0.81 5.29 18.63
CA ALA A 36 -0.59 4.89 18.41
C ALA A 36 -1.00 5.14 16.96
N ALA A 37 -0.51 6.22 16.35
CA ALA A 37 -0.67 6.43 14.90
C ALA A 37 -0.01 5.33 14.06
N ALA A 38 1.20 4.90 14.44
CA ALA A 38 1.85 3.78 13.76
C ALA A 38 1.05 2.48 13.89
N HIS A 39 0.46 2.20 15.06
CA HIS A 39 -0.43 1.04 15.24
C HIS A 39 -1.68 1.10 14.37
N ARG A 40 -2.36 2.25 14.27
CA ARG A 40 -3.52 2.40 13.37
C ARG A 40 -3.19 2.11 11.91
N VAL A 41 -2.01 2.51 11.46
CA VAL A 41 -1.53 2.16 10.12
C VAL A 41 -1.40 0.64 9.97
N LEU A 42 -0.87 -0.05 10.98
CA LEU A 42 -0.73 -1.52 10.95
C LEU A 42 -2.09 -2.23 10.99
N ASP A 43 -3.04 -1.72 11.75
CA ASP A 43 -4.40 -2.26 11.81
C ASP A 43 -5.08 -2.23 10.43
N GLY A 44 -4.85 -1.15 9.67
CA GLY A 44 -5.32 -1.03 8.29
C GLY A 44 -4.55 -1.85 7.24
N ALA A 45 -3.47 -2.55 7.61
CA ALA A 45 -2.57 -3.17 6.62
C ALA A 45 -3.23 -4.31 5.84
N ALA A 46 -4.16 -5.04 6.45
CA ALA A 46 -4.89 -6.10 5.76
C ALA A 46 -5.79 -5.54 4.64
N GLU A 47 -6.48 -4.43 4.90
CA GLU A 47 -7.34 -3.75 3.92
C GLU A 47 -6.52 -3.30 2.71
N ARG A 48 -5.37 -2.67 2.94
CA ARG A 48 -4.48 -2.17 1.87
C ARG A 48 -3.89 -3.30 1.05
N ARG A 49 -3.43 -4.39 1.68
CA ARG A 49 -3.01 -5.61 0.95
C ARG A 49 -4.16 -6.18 0.10
N GLY A 50 -5.38 -6.16 0.62
CA GLY A 50 -6.57 -6.54 -0.14
C GLY A 50 -6.80 -5.62 -1.35
N ALA A 51 -6.61 -4.31 -1.21
CA ALA A 51 -6.74 -3.36 -2.31
C ALA A 51 -5.70 -3.61 -3.42
N VAL A 52 -4.44 -3.91 -3.06
CA VAL A 52 -3.40 -4.32 -4.04
C VAL A 52 -3.83 -5.53 -4.85
N LEU A 53 -4.35 -6.56 -4.17
CA LEU A 53 -4.83 -7.78 -4.84
C LEU A 53 -6.01 -7.50 -5.76
N ARG A 54 -6.99 -6.71 -5.31
CA ARG A 54 -8.16 -6.31 -6.14
C ARG A 54 -7.73 -5.54 -7.38
N ALA A 55 -6.85 -4.54 -7.24
CA ALA A 55 -6.35 -3.76 -8.37
C ALA A 55 -5.59 -4.65 -9.37
N ARG A 56 -4.71 -5.54 -8.89
CA ARG A 56 -4.00 -6.50 -9.74
C ARG A 56 -4.97 -7.41 -10.50
N MET A 57 -5.98 -7.95 -9.82
CA MET A 57 -6.96 -8.84 -10.46
C MET A 57 -7.78 -8.10 -11.52
N ALA A 58 -8.21 -6.87 -11.25
CA ALA A 58 -8.97 -6.07 -12.20
C ALA A 58 -8.19 -5.81 -13.50
N VAL A 59 -6.92 -5.38 -13.38
CA VAL A 59 -6.05 -5.17 -14.56
C VAL A 59 -5.82 -6.49 -15.31
N GLN A 60 -5.62 -7.61 -14.60
CA GLN A 60 -5.43 -8.92 -15.24
C GLN A 60 -6.67 -9.43 -15.97
N GLU A 61 -7.86 -9.25 -15.39
CA GLU A 61 -9.13 -9.56 -16.03
C GLU A 61 -9.30 -8.72 -17.30
N GLU A 62 -9.02 -7.42 -17.22
CA GLU A 62 -9.12 -6.54 -18.37
C GLU A 62 -8.09 -6.86 -19.47
N CYS A 63 -6.85 -7.22 -19.11
CA CYS A 63 -5.85 -7.74 -20.06
C CYS A 63 -6.37 -8.97 -20.81
N ARG A 64 -7.08 -9.86 -20.12
CA ARG A 64 -7.66 -11.05 -20.74
C ARG A 64 -8.78 -10.66 -21.70
N ASP A 65 -9.65 -9.74 -21.30
CA ASP A 65 -10.76 -9.24 -22.12
C ASP A 65 -10.27 -8.48 -23.37
N GLN A 66 -9.15 -7.78 -23.25
CA GLN A 66 -8.58 -6.90 -24.29
C GLN A 66 -7.44 -7.56 -25.08
N TRP A 67 -7.28 -8.88 -25.00
CA TRP A 67 -6.20 -9.60 -25.68
C TRP A 67 -6.26 -9.36 -27.20
N GLY A 68 -5.12 -9.01 -27.81
CA GLY A 68 -5.02 -8.72 -29.24
C GLY A 68 -5.52 -7.33 -29.66
N THR A 69 -5.90 -6.47 -28.70
CA THR A 69 -6.30 -5.08 -28.99
C THR A 69 -5.13 -4.10 -28.85
N ARG A 70 -5.31 -2.87 -29.36
CA ARG A 70 -4.35 -1.77 -29.18
C ARG A 70 -4.26 -1.25 -27.73
N GLN A 71 -5.03 -1.80 -26.78
CA GLN A 71 -5.05 -1.32 -25.38
C GLN A 71 -3.98 -1.96 -24.48
N LEU A 72 -3.33 -3.05 -24.91
CA LEU A 72 -2.33 -3.76 -24.11
C LEU A 72 -1.19 -2.87 -23.55
N PRO A 73 -0.65 -1.87 -24.29
CA PRO A 73 0.36 -0.97 -23.73
C PRO A 73 -0.12 -0.15 -22.52
N ARG A 74 -1.39 0.30 -22.51
CA ARG A 74 -1.96 1.01 -21.35
C ARG A 74 -2.01 0.09 -20.14
N LEU A 75 -2.50 -1.13 -20.34
CA LEU A 75 -2.67 -2.11 -19.25
C LEU A 75 -1.34 -2.59 -18.67
N ALA A 76 -0.26 -2.60 -19.48
CA ALA A 76 1.09 -2.80 -18.98
C ALA A 76 1.50 -1.69 -18.00
N GLY A 77 1.24 -0.43 -18.35
CA GLY A 77 1.48 0.72 -17.46
C GLY A 77 0.65 0.68 -16.17
N GLU A 78 -0.59 0.20 -16.24
CA GLU A 78 -1.44 0.01 -15.05
C GLU A 78 -0.92 -1.12 -14.14
N MET A 79 -0.42 -2.21 -14.73
CA MET A 79 0.24 -3.27 -13.96
C MET A 79 1.50 -2.76 -13.24
N ASP A 80 2.30 -1.94 -13.91
CA ASP A 80 3.50 -1.33 -13.32
C ASP A 80 3.13 -0.39 -12.17
N LEU A 81 2.08 0.42 -12.35
CA LEU A 81 1.55 1.29 -11.31
C LEU A 81 1.07 0.51 -10.08
N VAL A 82 0.28 -0.56 -10.28
CA VAL A 82 -0.17 -1.43 -9.17
C VAL A 82 1.02 -2.07 -8.45
N ALA A 83 2.06 -2.47 -9.18
CA ALA A 83 3.27 -3.02 -8.59
C ALA A 83 4.03 -1.97 -7.76
N GLU A 84 4.13 -0.72 -8.23
CA GLU A 84 4.76 0.38 -7.50
C GLU A 84 3.98 0.73 -6.22
N LEU A 85 2.65 0.85 -6.32
CA LEU A 85 1.79 1.07 -5.14
C LEU A 85 1.93 -0.07 -4.13
N GLY A 86 1.99 -1.33 -4.59
CA GLY A 86 2.25 -2.47 -3.72
C GLY A 86 3.62 -2.44 -3.02
N ARG A 87 4.66 -1.93 -3.69
CA ARG A 87 5.98 -1.70 -3.06
C ARG A 87 5.90 -0.61 -2.01
N LEU A 88 5.21 0.49 -2.30
CA LEU A 88 5.04 1.61 -1.37
C LEU A 88 4.27 1.17 -0.11
N GLU A 89 3.22 0.35 -0.26
CA GLU A 89 2.50 -0.25 0.88
C GLU A 89 3.41 -1.09 1.77
N ALA A 90 4.28 -1.91 1.19
CA ALA A 90 5.23 -2.70 1.96
C ALA A 90 6.24 -1.83 2.74
N GLN A 91 6.61 -0.67 2.18
CA GLN A 91 7.46 0.31 2.88
C GLN A 91 6.71 1.00 4.02
N VAL A 92 5.46 1.40 3.80
CA VAL A 92 4.56 1.97 4.82
C VAL A 92 4.41 1.00 6.00
N ASP A 93 4.11 -0.27 5.74
CA ASP A 93 4.01 -1.31 6.77
C ASP A 93 5.32 -1.48 7.55
N ARG A 94 6.47 -1.47 6.86
CA ARG A 94 7.79 -1.58 7.50
C ARG A 94 8.07 -0.40 8.43
N LEU A 95 7.85 0.83 7.95
CA LEU A 95 8.05 2.05 8.74
C LEU A 95 7.12 2.08 9.94
N ALA A 96 5.85 1.75 9.76
CA ALA A 96 4.88 1.68 10.86
C ALA A 96 5.31 0.66 11.93
N ARG A 97 5.83 -0.52 11.55
CA ARG A 97 6.40 -1.49 12.51
C ARG A 97 7.58 -0.91 13.28
N GLN A 98 8.52 -0.26 12.59
CA GLN A 98 9.68 0.36 13.24
C GLN A 98 9.26 1.44 14.25
N LEU A 99 8.32 2.31 13.87
CA LEU A 99 7.79 3.35 14.75
C LEU A 99 7.04 2.75 15.95
N SER A 100 6.23 1.71 15.73
CA SER A 100 5.48 1.03 16.80
C SER A 100 6.39 0.32 17.82
N ALA A 101 7.53 -0.22 17.36
CA ALA A 101 8.48 -0.93 18.22
C ALA A 101 9.23 0.01 19.19
N GLY A 102 9.18 1.32 18.95
CA GLY A 102 10.00 2.29 19.67
C GLY A 102 11.45 2.32 19.18
N PRO A 103 12.34 3.09 19.82
CA PRO A 103 13.72 3.24 19.36
C PRO A 103 14.44 1.88 19.29
N VAL A 104 14.97 1.57 18.11
CA VAL A 104 15.86 0.42 17.90
C VAL A 104 17.22 0.78 18.49
N GLY A 105 17.43 0.41 19.76
CA GLY A 105 18.65 0.63 20.56
C GLY A 105 18.30 1.30 21.89
N ALA A 106 18.53 0.67 23.05
CA ALA A 106 19.87 0.33 23.49
C ALA A 106 20.10 -1.17 23.73
N PRO A 107 21.00 -1.83 22.98
CA PRO A 107 21.75 -2.93 23.56
C PRO A 107 22.66 -2.36 24.66
N GLY A 108 22.40 -2.67 25.93
CA GLY A 108 23.46 -2.58 26.96
C GLY A 108 23.23 -1.75 28.23
N LEU A 109 22.03 -1.29 28.58
CA LEU A 109 21.80 -0.82 29.95
C LEU A 109 21.50 -2.03 30.86
N ARG A 110 22.57 -2.71 31.30
CA ARG A 110 22.50 -3.49 32.54
C ARG A 110 22.04 -2.55 33.67
N PRO A 111 21.17 -3.00 34.58
CA PRO A 111 20.91 -2.23 35.80
C PRO A 111 22.26 -1.98 36.48
N ALA A 112 22.59 -0.72 36.72
CA ALA A 112 23.67 -0.38 37.62
C ALA A 112 23.24 -0.85 39.01
N SER A 113 24.02 -1.80 39.53
CA SER A 113 24.19 -2.24 40.93
C SER A 113 23.04 -1.97 41.91
#